data_AF-A0A9D4DIB5-F1
#
_entry.id   AF-A0A9D4DIB5-F1
#
_cell.length_a   1.000
_cell.length_b   1.000
_cell.length_c   1.000
_cell.angle_alpha   90.00
_cell.angle_beta   90.00
_cell.angle_gamma   90.00
#
_symmetry.space_group_name_H-M   'P 1'
#
loop_
_entity.id
_entity.type
_entity.pdbx_description
1 polymer ?
#
loop_
_entity_poly.entity_id
_entity_poly.type
_entity_poly.pdbx_seq_one_letter_code
_entity_poly.pdbx_strand_id
1 'polypeptide(L)' 'MLAAAPPQEQKQMLGERLFPLIARMHPDLAGKITGMLLEIDNSELLHMLESTESLKAKVG' A
#
# COMPACT_ATOMS: atom_id res chain seq x y z
N MET A 1 -10.87 -0.73 -13.78
CA MET A 1 -9.64 -1.55 -13.89
C MET A 1 -8.50 -0.71 -13.38
N LEU A 2 -7.70 -1.19 -12.42
CA LEU A 2 -6.58 -0.42 -11.86
C LEU A 2 -5.57 -0.04 -12.96
N ALA A 3 -5.22 -0.98 -13.84
CA ALA A 3 -4.31 -0.74 -14.97
C ALA A 3 -4.80 0.29 -16.02
N ALA A 4 -6.10 0.59 -16.07
CA ALA A 4 -6.67 1.55 -17.02
C ALA A 4 -6.75 2.98 -16.45
N ALA A 5 -6.52 3.15 -15.15
CA ALA A 5 -6.52 4.46 -14.49
C ALA A 5 -5.18 5.17 -14.73
N PRO A 6 -5.14 6.51 -14.75
CA PRO A 6 -3.91 7.28 -14.74
C PRO A 6 -2.99 6.86 -13.58
N PRO A 7 -1.65 6.92 -13.73
CA PRO A 7 -0.71 6.44 -12.70
C PRO A 7 -0.95 7.01 -11.29
N GLN A 8 -1.34 8.28 -11.21
CA GLN A 8 -1.64 8.94 -9.94
C GLN A 8 -2.91 8.38 -9.27
N GLU A 9 -3.94 8.07 -10.06
CA GLU A 9 -5.17 7.43 -9.57
C GLU A 9 -4.90 5.98 -9.15
N GLN A 10 -4.03 5.26 -9.85
CA GLN A 10 -3.58 3.92 -9.42
C GLN A 10 -2.95 3.95 -8.03
N LYS A 11 -2.04 4.90 -7.78
CA LYS A 11 -1.40 5.09 -6.47
C LYS A 11 -2.42 5.42 -5.39
N GLN A 12 -3.37 6.29 -5.68
CA GLN A 12 -4.44 6.63 -4.74
C GLN A 12 -5.27 5.38 -4.37
N MET A 13 -5.70 4.60 -5.36
CA MET A 13 -6.45 3.37 -5.14
C MET A 13 -5.66 2.33 -4.33
N LEU A 14 -4.35 2.21 -4.58
CA LEU A 14 -3.47 1.32 -3.81
C LEU A 14 -3.34 1.82 -2.36
N GLY A 15 -3.20 3.12 -2.16
CA GLY A 15 -3.09 3.75 -0.84
C GLY A 15 -4.32 3.51 0.02
N GLU A 16 -5.51 3.69 -0.55
CA GLU A 16 -6.80 3.44 0.12
C GLU A 16 -6.94 1.97 0.56
N ARG A 17 -6.36 1.03 -0.17
CA ARG A 17 -6.35 -0.40 0.17
C ARG A 17 -5.27 -0.77 1.20
N LEU A 18 -4.09 -0.16 1.11
CA LEU A 18 -2.97 -0.43 2.02
C LEU A 18 -3.20 0.17 3.40
N PHE A 19 -3.73 1.39 3.47
CA PHE A 19 -3.93 2.13 4.72
C PHE A 19 -4.63 1.32 5.83
N PRO A 20 -5.81 0.68 5.62
CA PRO A 20 -6.48 -0.06 6.68
C PRO A 20 -5.70 -1.30 7.14
N LEU A 21 -4.88 -1.91 6.28
CA LEU A 21 -4.03 -3.05 6.63
C LEU A 21 -2.89 -2.60 7.54
N ILE A 22 -2.26 -1.48 7.20
CA ILE A 22 -1.17 -0.89 7.98
C ILE A 22 -1.69 -0.32 9.30
N ALA A 23 -2.85 0.33 9.30
CA ALA A 23 -3.47 0.89 10.50
C ALA A 23 -3.80 -0.18 11.56
N ARG A 24 -4.03 -1.43 11.15
CA ARG A 24 -4.19 -2.56 12.08
C ARG A 24 -2.89 -2.97 12.78
N MET A 25 -1.74 -2.67 12.19
CA MET A 25 -0.42 -3.03 12.72
C MET A 25 0.30 -1.87 13.41
N HIS A 26 0.23 -0.68 12.80
CA HIS A 26 0.88 0.55 13.23
C HIS A 26 -0.12 1.72 13.18
N PRO A 27 -1.10 1.78 14.09
CA PRO A 27 -2.18 2.78 14.05
C PRO A 27 -1.66 4.22 13.96
N ASP A 28 -0.65 4.55 14.77
CA ASP A 28 -0.11 5.90 14.88
C ASP A 28 0.76 6.33 13.69
N LEU A 29 1.29 5.36 12.94
CA LEU A 29 2.20 5.59 11.80
C LEU A 29 1.56 5.25 10.45
N ALA A 30 0.29 4.84 10.43
CA ALA A 30 -0.37 4.30 9.24
C ALA A 30 -0.28 5.24 8.03
N GLY A 31 -0.58 6.53 8.23
CA GLY A 31 -0.51 7.52 7.15
C GLY A 31 0.91 7.69 6.60
N LYS A 32 1.91 7.76 7.49
CA LYS A 32 3.31 7.93 7.11
C LYS A 32 3.85 6.71 6.36
N ILE A 33 3.60 5.51 6.89
CA ILE A 33 4.04 4.25 6.27
C ILE A 33 3.35 4.06 4.93
N THR A 34 2.04 4.29 4.84
CA THR A 34 1.30 4.21 3.57
C THR A 34 1.90 5.17 2.54
N GLY A 35 2.17 6.42 2.91
CA GLY A 35 2.82 7.39 2.03
C GLY A 35 4.19 6.92 1.54
N MET A 36 5.03 6.37 2.43
CA MET A 36 6.33 5.83 2.06
C MET A 36 6.23 4.62 1.13
N LEU A 37 5.26 3.73 1.34
CA LEU A 37 5.06 2.57 0.46
C LEU A 37 4.56 2.97 -0.92
N LEU A 38 3.77 4.03 -1.04
CA LEU A 38 3.27 4.49 -2.33
C LEU A 38 4.37 4.96 -3.28
N GLU A 39 5.59 5.21 -2.80
CA GLU A 39 6.76 5.50 -3.65
C GLU A 39 7.32 4.25 -4.36
N ILE A 40 6.91 3.04 -3.95
CA ILE A 40 7.35 1.76 -4.52
C ILE A 40 6.52 1.39 -5.76
N ASP A 41 7.06 0.64 -6.71
CA ASP A 41 6.33 0.19 -7.90
C ASP A 41 4.98 -0.48 -7.62
N ASN A 42 4.00 -0.22 -8.50
CA ASN A 42 2.63 -0.71 -8.34
C ASN A 42 2.53 -2.24 -8.32
N SER A 43 3.42 -2.94 -9.04
CA SER A 43 3.47 -4.41 -9.04
C SER A 43 3.87 -4.96 -7.67
N GLU A 44 4.84 -4.34 -6.99
CA GLU A 44 5.24 -4.72 -5.64
C GLU A 44 4.13 -4.40 -4.64
N LEU A 45 3.47 -3.25 -4.77
CA LEU A 45 2.33 -2.89 -3.92
C LEU A 45 1.15 -3.86 -4.07
N LEU A 46 0.87 -4.32 -5.29
CA LEU A 46 -0.14 -5.34 -5.54
C LEU A 46 0.23 -6.68 -4.88
N HIS A 47 1.49 -7.10 -4.98
CA HIS A 47 1.97 -8.30 -4.28
C HIS A 47 1.81 -8.17 -2.75
N MET A 48 2.07 -6.99 -2.17
CA MET A 48 1.87 -6.73 -0.74
C MET A 48 0.39 -6.76 -0.33
N LEU A 49 -0.53 -6.38 -1.23
CA LEU A 49 -1.97 -6.49 -1.00
C LEU A 49 -2.45 -7.95 -1.03
N GLU A 50 -1.80 -8.81 -1.81
CA GLU A 50 -2.11 -10.24 -1.90
C GLU A 50 -1.47 -11.06 -0.78
N SER A 51 -0.32 -10.61 -0.25
CA SER A 51 0.42 -11.29 0.82
C SER A 51 0.60 -10.40 2.06
N THR A 52 -0.16 -10.72 3.12
CA THR A 52 -0.03 -10.05 4.42
C THR A 52 1.37 -10.24 5.01
N GLU A 53 2.06 -11.34 4.73
CA GLU A 53 3.45 -11.57 5.16
C GLU A 53 4.42 -10.60 4.46
N SER A 54 4.25 -10.40 3.15
CA SER A 54 5.05 -9.43 2.37
C SER A 54 4.84 -8.01 2.89
N LEU A 55 3.59 -7.63 3.18
CA LEU A 55 3.28 -6.34 3.79
C LEU A 55 3.97 -6.20 5.16
N LYS A 56 3.84 -7.22 6.03
CA LYS A 56 4.46 -7.23 7.36
C LYS A 56 5.97 -7.08 7.31
N ALA A 57 6.63 -7.81 6.42
CA ALA A 57 8.09 -7.75 6.26
C ALA A 57 8.60 -6.37 5.81
N LYS A 58 7.75 -5.56 5.17
CA LYS A 58 8.13 -4.22 4.69
C LYS A 58 7.88 -3.11 5.71
N VAL A 59 6.90 -3.30 6.59
CA VAL A 59 6.50 -2.30 7.60
C VAL A 59 7.08 -2.58 8.99
N GLY A 60 7.62 -3.79 9.20
CA GLY A 60 8.28 -4.25 10.43
C GLY A 60 9.79 -4.09 10.40
#